data_AF-A0A0F9G1C9-F1
#
_entry.id   AF-A0A0F9G1C9-F1
#
_cell.length_a   1.000
_cell.length_b   1.000
_cell.length_c   1.000
_cell.angle_alpha   90.00
_cell.angle_beta   90.00
_cell.angle_gamma   90.00
#
_symmetry.space_group_name_H-M   'P 1'
#
loop_
_entity.id
_entity.type
_entity.pdbx_description
1 polymer ?
#
loop_
_entity_poly.entity_id
_entity_poly.type
_entity_poly.pdbx_seq_one_letter_code
_entity_poly.pdbx_strand_id
1 'polypeptide(L)'
;MAAITVVTPGAVVVTLDALKRHLRIELADSTQDTLLTGLEAAAADAMRSFLNRFLTVATVDFTIDEFPAADYIKLPGGDLQSITSLTYTDSAGSPTVFASSNYFTLTNRVPGRLNLGFQKLWPTATLQPR
;
A
#
# COMPACT_ATOMS: atom_id res chain seq x y z
N MET A 1 -10.98 7.83 9.91
CA MET A 1 -9.73 8.40 9.38
C MET A 1 -9.07 7.30 8.57
N ALA A 2 -8.75 7.53 7.29
CA ALA A 2 -8.15 6.49 6.48
C ALA A 2 -6.68 6.27 6.87
N ALA A 3 -6.27 5.04 7.15
CA ALA A 3 -4.91 4.71 7.54
C ALA A 3 -4.30 3.67 6.58
N ILE A 4 -3.04 3.90 6.19
CA ILE A 4 -2.22 2.95 5.45
C ILE A 4 -1.16 2.38 6.39
N THR A 5 -1.13 1.06 6.52
CA THR A 5 -0.05 0.34 7.20
C THR A 5 0.69 -0.53 6.20
N VAL A 6 2.01 -0.42 6.16
CA VAL A 6 2.85 -1.25 5.28
C VAL A 6 3.06 -2.59 5.96
N VAL A 7 2.58 -3.68 5.34
CA VAL A 7 2.68 -5.04 5.87
C VAL A 7 4.00 -5.66 5.45
N THR A 8 4.32 -5.52 4.15
CA THR A 8 5.58 -6.00 3.58
C THR A 8 6.23 -4.83 2.86
N PRO A 9 7.37 -4.32 3.37
CA PRO A 9 8.12 -3.30 2.67
C PRO A 9 8.56 -3.83 1.31
N GLY A 10 8.56 -2.93 0.31
CA GLY A 10 9.02 -3.30 -1.02
C GLY A 10 10.51 -3.58 -1.03
N ALA A 11 10.98 -4.21 -2.11
CA ALA A 11 12.40 -4.42 -2.32
C ALA A 11 13.17 -3.09 -2.25
N VAL A 12 14.45 -3.19 -1.90
CA VAL A 12 15.41 -2.08 -1.90
C VAL A 12 15.38 -1.38 -3.27
N VAL A 13 15.22 -0.06 -3.26
CA VAL A 13 15.05 0.73 -4.49
C VAL A 13 16.37 0.81 -5.24
N VAL A 14 17.48 0.98 -4.51
CA VAL A 14 18.83 1.08 -5.06
C VAL A 14 19.76 0.18 -4.27
N THR A 15 20.46 -0.74 -4.94
CA THR A 15 21.39 -1.65 -4.27
C THR A 15 22.55 -0.88 -3.62
N LEU A 16 23.08 -1.42 -2.51
CA LEU A 16 24.23 -0.83 -1.83
C LEU A 16 25.44 -0.65 -2.77
N ASP A 17 25.68 -1.60 -3.66
CA ASP A 17 26.76 -1.49 -4.65
C ASP A 17 26.57 -0.30 -5.60
N ALA A 18 25.33 -0.03 -6.01
CA ALA A 18 25.05 1.13 -6.87
C ALA A 18 25.23 2.44 -6.11
N LEU A 19 24.85 2.49 -4.82
CA LEU A 19 25.11 3.65 -3.95
C LEU A 19 26.61 3.87 -3.73
N LYS A 20 27.38 2.81 -3.43
CA LYS A 20 28.84 2.90 -3.26
C LYS A 20 29.52 3.42 -4.53
N ARG A 21 29.14 2.90 -5.70
CA ARG A 21 29.63 3.41 -6.99
C ARG A 21 29.29 4.87 -7.22
N HIS A 22 28.07 5.29 -6.87
CA HIS A 22 27.65 6.69 -7.00
C HIS A 22 28.46 7.63 -6.10
N LEU A 23 28.74 7.22 -4.87
CA LEU A 23 29.52 7.97 -3.88
C LEU A 23 31.04 7.82 -4.05
N ARG A 24 31.50 7.04 -5.04
CA ARG A 24 32.91 6.70 -5.28
C ARG A 24 33.59 6.05 -4.06
N ILE A 25 32.85 5.22 -3.34
CA ILE A 25 33.35 4.39 -2.25
C ILE A 25 33.78 3.03 -2.83
N GLU A 26 34.92 2.52 -2.38
CA GLU A 26 35.39 1.19 -2.75
C GLU A 26 34.41 0.10 -2.29
N LEU A 27 34.11 -0.87 -3.15
CA LEU A 27 33.09 -1.90 -2.85
C LEU A 27 33.46 -2.77 -1.64
N ALA A 28 34.76 -2.94 -1.39
CA ALA A 28 35.28 -3.73 -0.27
C ALA A 28 35.15 -3.02 1.08
N ASP A 29 34.94 -1.70 1.09
CA ASP A 29 34.75 -0.94 2.33
C ASP A 29 33.31 -1.16 2.84
N SER A 30 33.19 -1.68 4.06
CA SER A 30 31.90 -1.98 4.73
C SER A 30 31.64 -1.06 5.93
N THR A 31 32.51 -0.09 6.19
CA THR A 31 32.40 0.78 7.38
C THR A 31 31.16 1.66 7.37
N GLN A 32 30.64 2.01 6.19
CA GLN A 32 29.50 2.90 6.02
C GLN A 32 28.20 2.19 5.61
N ASP A 33 28.21 0.86 5.49
CA ASP A 33 27.07 0.12 4.90
C ASP A 33 25.78 0.32 5.70
N THR A 34 25.88 0.33 7.03
CA THR A 34 24.72 0.58 7.90
C THR A 34 24.16 1.99 7.70
N LEU A 35 25.01 3.00 7.57
CA LEU A 35 24.60 4.38 7.34
C LEU A 35 23.95 4.53 5.95
N LEU A 36 24.54 3.91 4.92
CA LEU A 36 24.01 3.94 3.57
C LEU A 36 22.63 3.27 3.47
N THR A 37 22.43 2.12 4.15
CA THR A 37 21.09 1.50 4.21
C THR A 37 20.06 2.39 4.92
N GLY A 38 20.46 3.10 5.99
CA GLY A 38 19.56 4.00 6.70
C GLY A 38 19.17 5.22 5.87
N LEU A 39 20.12 5.79 5.12
CA LEU A 39 19.85 6.91 4.21
C LEU A 39 18.97 6.50 3.03
N GLU A 40 19.16 5.31 2.47
CA GLU A 40 18.32 4.78 1.40
C GLU A 40 16.87 4.63 1.86
N ALA A 41 16.63 4.03 3.03
CA ALA A 41 15.31 3.90 3.61
C ALA A 41 14.64 5.26 3.88
N ALA A 42 15.38 6.22 4.45
CA ALA A 42 14.86 7.56 4.73
C ALA A 42 14.54 8.34 3.43
N ALA A 43 15.39 8.22 2.42
CA ALA A 43 15.15 8.84 1.11
C ALA A 43 13.94 8.22 0.41
N ALA A 44 13.78 6.90 0.49
CA ALA A 44 12.63 6.20 -0.08
C ALA A 44 11.31 6.65 0.57
N ASP A 45 11.28 6.81 1.89
CA ASP A 45 10.07 7.30 2.60
C ASP A 45 9.76 8.77 2.26
N ALA A 46 10.79 9.64 2.21
CA ALA A 46 10.62 11.02 1.79
C ALA A 46 10.07 11.14 0.35
N MET A 47 10.61 10.35 -0.58
CA MET A 47 10.12 10.30 -1.96
C MET A 47 8.71 9.73 -2.05
N ARG A 48 8.38 8.71 -1.25
CA ARG A 48 7.03 8.14 -1.18
C ARG A 48 6.01 9.19 -0.74
N SER A 49 6.32 9.95 0.31
CA SER A 49 5.44 11.04 0.79
C SER A 49 5.33 12.17 -0.23
N PHE A 50 6.41 12.49 -0.95
CA PHE A 50 6.40 13.55 -1.95
C PHE A 50 5.59 13.18 -3.19
N LEU A 51 5.75 11.94 -3.69
CA LEU A 51 5.09 11.46 -4.89
C LEU A 51 3.69 10.90 -4.64
N ASN A 52 3.32 10.62 -3.39
CA ASN A 52 2.12 9.84 -3.03
C ASN A 52 2.03 8.50 -3.79
N ARG A 53 3.18 7.89 -4.07
CA ARG A 53 3.33 6.66 -4.83
C ARG A 53 4.34 5.73 -4.18
N PHE A 54 4.14 4.43 -4.32
CA PHE A 54 5.16 3.44 -3.99
C PHE A 54 6.19 3.34 -5.12
N LEU A 55 7.48 3.39 -4.76
CA LEU A 55 8.59 3.28 -5.71
C LEU A 55 8.87 1.82 -6.11
N THR A 56 8.60 0.90 -5.20
CA THR A 56 8.73 -0.55 -5.38
C THR A 56 7.44 -1.26 -4.99
N VAL A 57 7.28 -2.50 -5.43
CA VAL A 57 6.10 -3.31 -5.11
C VAL A 57 6.12 -3.61 -3.62
N ALA A 58 5.13 -3.06 -2.90
CA ALA A 58 4.94 -3.27 -1.47
C ALA A 58 3.50 -3.71 -1.20
N THR A 59 3.30 -4.51 -0.16
CA THR A 59 1.96 -4.91 0.30
C THR A 59 1.55 -4.01 1.45
N VAL A 60 0.42 -3.34 1.30
CA VAL A 60 -0.11 -2.41 2.30
C VAL A 60 -1.55 -2.73 2.63
N ASP A 61 -1.88 -2.57 3.90
CA ASP A 61 -3.25 -2.59 4.38
C ASP A 61 -3.78 -1.17 4.36
N PHE A 62 -4.92 -0.98 3.70
CA PHE A 62 -5.65 0.27 3.69
C PHE A 62 -6.94 0.09 4.45
N THR A 63 -7.09 0.86 5.52
CA THR A 63 -8.25 0.82 6.41
C THR A 63 -9.04 2.12 6.31
N ILE A 64 -10.36 2.00 6.28
CA ILE A 64 -11.32 3.10 6.26
C ILE A 64 -12.39 2.83 7.30
N ASP A 65 -12.86 3.88 7.97
CA ASP A 65 -13.89 3.77 9.01
C ASP A 65 -15.28 3.48 8.44
N GLU A 66 -15.52 3.89 7.20
CA GLU A 66 -16.84 3.84 6.57
C GLU A 66 -16.71 3.45 5.09
N PHE A 67 -17.68 2.67 4.60
CA PHE A 67 -17.82 2.43 3.17
C PHE A 67 -18.25 3.71 2.43
N PRO A 68 -17.65 4.02 1.27
CA PRO A 68 -18.04 5.21 0.53
C PRO A 68 -19.48 5.10 0.02
N ALA A 69 -20.17 6.24 -0.07
CA ALA A 69 -21.47 6.32 -0.73
C ALA A 69 -21.42 6.05 -2.24
N ALA A 70 -20.22 5.96 -2.82
CA ALA A 70 -19.99 5.62 -4.22
C ALA A 70 -19.66 4.13 -4.39
N ASP A 71 -19.86 3.60 -5.60
CA ASP A 71 -19.59 2.20 -5.94
C ASP A 71 -18.10 1.84 -6.02
N TYR A 72 -17.21 2.71 -5.54
CA TYR A 72 -15.77 2.52 -5.64
C TYR A 72 -15.00 3.12 -4.46
N ILE A 73 -13.90 2.48 -4.11
CA ILE A 73 -12.90 2.96 -3.16
C ILE A 73 -11.66 3.37 -3.96
N LYS A 74 -11.22 4.62 -3.79
CA LYS A 74 -9.94 5.09 -4.34
C LYS A 74 -8.82 4.68 -3.39
N LEU A 75 -7.85 3.94 -3.90
CA LEU A 75 -6.72 3.49 -3.11
C LEU A 75 -5.55 4.48 -3.26
N PRO A 76 -5.06 5.07 -2.16
CA PRO A 76 -3.83 5.87 -2.18
C PRO A 76 -2.61 4.98 -2.46
N GLY A 77 -1.60 5.51 -3.16
CA GLY A 77 -0.34 4.78 -3.42
C GLY A 77 0.04 4.59 -4.89
N GLY A 78 -0.77 5.06 -5.84
CA GLY A 78 -0.44 5.04 -7.27
C GLY A 78 -0.94 3.79 -8.00
N ASP A 79 -0.01 3.03 -8.58
CA ASP A 79 -0.28 1.91 -9.49
C ASP A 79 -0.62 0.64 -8.71
N LEU A 80 -1.91 0.38 -8.55
CA LEU A 80 -2.40 -0.84 -7.93
C LEU A 80 -2.14 -2.05 -8.82
N GLN A 81 -1.46 -3.07 -8.31
CA GLN A 81 -1.29 -4.35 -9.02
C GLN A 81 -2.42 -5.34 -8.76
N SER A 82 -2.75 -5.57 -7.49
CA SER A 82 -3.81 -6.50 -7.10
C SER A 82 -4.28 -6.20 -5.68
N ILE A 83 -5.45 -6.75 -5.31
CA ILE A 83 -5.99 -6.71 -3.95
C ILE A 83 -6.09 -8.15 -3.46
N THR A 84 -5.39 -8.45 -2.36
CA THR A 84 -5.33 -9.80 -1.79
C THR A 84 -6.64 -10.17 -1.09
N SER A 85 -7.19 -9.28 -0.26
CA SER A 85 -8.46 -9.50 0.42
C SER A 85 -9.12 -8.17 0.78
N LEU A 86 -10.45 -8.18 0.84
CA LEU A 86 -11.23 -7.10 1.47
C LEU A 86 -11.94 -7.70 2.69
N THR A 87 -11.71 -7.12 3.85
CA THR A 87 -12.36 -7.51 5.10
C THR A 87 -13.02 -6.30 5.74
N TYR A 88 -14.11 -6.53 6.45
CA TYR A 88 -14.80 -5.51 7.24
C TYR A 88 -15.17 -6.08 8.60
N THR A 89 -15.16 -5.24 9.64
CA THR A 89 -15.57 -5.64 10.99
C THR A 89 -16.94 -5.07 11.28
N ASP A 90 -17.91 -5.93 11.56
CA ASP A 90 -19.26 -5.53 11.95
C ASP A 90 -19.34 -5.24 13.45
N SER A 91 -20.54 -4.87 13.93
CA SER A 91 -20.82 -4.61 15.34
C SER A 91 -20.70 -5.85 16.24
N ALA A 92 -20.56 -7.05 15.67
CA ALA A 92 -20.27 -8.28 16.42
C ALA A 92 -18.76 -8.46 16.68
N GLY A 93 -17.91 -7.57 16.15
CA GLY A 93 -16.48 -7.50 16.47
C GLY A 93 -15.62 -8.54 15.77
N SER A 94 -16.18 -9.29 14.81
CA SER A 94 -15.44 -10.30 14.05
C SER A 94 -15.21 -9.83 12.61
N PRO A 95 -13.98 -9.96 12.06
CA PRO A 95 -13.71 -9.60 10.68
C PRO A 95 -14.39 -10.57 9.71
N THR A 96 -15.26 -10.04 8.86
CA THR A 96 -15.93 -10.77 7.79
C THR A 96 -15.24 -10.49 6.45
N VAL A 97 -14.98 -11.54 5.67
CA VAL A 97 -14.39 -11.41 4.33
C VAL A 97 -15.47 -11.03 3.33
N PHE A 98 -15.25 -9.94 2.60
CA PHE A 98 -16.06 -9.60 1.43
C PHE A 98 -15.51 -10.36 0.23
N ALA A 99 -16.32 -11.28 -0.32
CA ALA A 99 -15.87 -12.16 -1.39
C ALA A 99 -15.40 -11.38 -2.63
N SER A 100 -14.32 -11.85 -3.27
CA SER A 100 -13.76 -11.27 -4.50
C SER A 100 -14.72 -11.30 -5.69
N SER A 101 -15.77 -12.11 -5.65
CA SER A 101 -16.85 -12.09 -6.66
C SER A 101 -17.74 -10.85 -6.57
N ASN A 102 -17.69 -10.10 -5.46
CA ASN A 102 -18.49 -8.90 -5.26
C ASN A 102 -17.79 -7.61 -5.71
N TYR A 103 -16.51 -7.66 -6.08
CA TYR A 103 -15.75 -6.50 -6.52
C TYR A 103 -14.76 -6.84 -7.63
N PHE A 104 -14.29 -5.83 -8.34
CA PHE A 104 -13.19 -5.95 -9.28
C PHE A 104 -12.21 -4.80 -9.12
N THR A 105 -10.97 -5.04 -9.51
CA THR A 105 -9.87 -4.07 -9.34
C THR A 105 -9.55 -3.40 -10.65
N LEU A 106 -9.52 -2.08 -10.67
CA LEU A 106 -9.06 -1.29 -11.81
C LEU A 106 -7.60 -0.90 -11.60
N THR A 107 -6.71 -1.66 -12.23
CA THR A 107 -5.24 -1.48 -12.19
C THR A 107 -4.72 -0.54 -13.28
N ASN A 108 -5.54 -0.26 -14.30
CA ASN A 108 -5.21 0.61 -15.43
C ASN A 108 -5.44 2.11 -15.16
N ARG A 109 -5.78 2.48 -13.92
CA ARG A 109 -6.01 3.87 -13.51
C ARG A 109 -5.10 4.24 -12.35
N VAL A 110 -4.69 5.51 -12.35
CA VAL A 110 -3.88 6.10 -11.29
C VAL A 110 -4.67 7.29 -10.72
N PRO A 111 -5.12 7.24 -9.45
CA PRO A 111 -4.95 6.17 -8.47
C PRO A 111 -5.80 4.92 -8.79
N GLY A 112 -5.29 3.75 -8.39
CA GLY A 112 -6.01 2.48 -8.48
C GLY A 112 -7.33 2.50 -7.71
N ARG A 113 -8.30 1.69 -8.18
CA ARG A 113 -9.64 1.64 -7.57
C ARG A 113 -10.10 0.21 -7.35
N LEU A 114 -10.82 0.01 -6.24
CA LEU A 114 -11.67 -1.14 -6.05
C LEU A 114 -13.10 -0.73 -6.36
N ASN A 115 -13.74 -1.40 -7.31
CA ASN A 115 -15.10 -1.13 -7.72
C ASN A 115 -16.00 -2.30 -7.33
N LEU A 116 -17.23 -2.00 -6.92
CA LEU A 116 -18.25 -3.02 -6.73
C LEU A 116 -18.59 -3.69 -8.07
N GLY A 117 -18.85 -4.99 -8.01
CA GLY A 117 -19.38 -5.76 -9.12
C GLY A 117 -20.78 -5.30 -9.53
N PHE A 118 -21.22 -5.71 -10.71
CA PHE A 118 -22.54 -5.33 -11.22
C PHE A 118 -23.65 -5.79 -10.25
N GLN A 119 -24.58 -4.88 -9.92
CA GLN A 119 -25.67 -5.09 -8.95
C GLN A 119 -25.22 -5.52 -7.55
N LYS A 120 -23.99 -5.16 -7.15
CA LYS A 120 -23.50 -5.35 -5.79
C LYS A 120 -23.59 -4.04 -5.02
N LEU A 121 -23.80 -4.15 -3.72
CA LEU A 121 -23.85 -3.03 -2.78
C LEU A 121 -22.82 -3.28 -1.69
N TRP A 122 -22.35 -2.20 -1.07
CA TRP A 122 -21.57 -2.30 0.15
C TRP A 122 -22.40 -2.98 1.26
N PRO A 123 -21.76 -3.72 2.16
CA PRO A 123 -22.44 -4.24 3.34
C PRO A 123 -23.15 -3.12 4.11
N THR A 124 -24.43 -3.32 4.42
CA THR A 124 -25.23 -2.38 5.23
C THR A 124 -25.07 -2.61 6.74
N ALA A 125 -24.15 -3.49 7.13
CA ALA A 125 -23.88 -3.78 8.53
C ALA A 125 -23.35 -2.53 9.25
N THR A 126 -23.74 -2.34 10.51
CA THR A 126 -23.16 -1.31 11.36
C THR A 126 -21.69 -1.66 11.60
N LEU A 127 -20.80 -0.85 11.04
CA LEU A 127 -19.36 -1.02 11.21
C LEU A 127 -18.94 -0.67 12.63
N GLN A 128 -18.01 -1.44 13.18
CA GLN A 128 -17.40 -1.10 14.46
C GLN A 128 -16.46 0.10 14.26
N PRO A 129 -16.67 1.24 14.95
CA PRO A 129 -15.73 2.35 14.93
C PRO A 129 -14.42 1.92 15.60
N ARG A 130 -13.30 2.36 15.03
CA ARG A 130 -11.95 2.14 15.58
C ARG A 130 -11.35 3.45 16.10
#